data_AF-A0A427DM00-F1
#
_entry.id   AF-A0A427DM00-F1
#
_cell.length_a   1.000
_cell.length_b   1.000
_cell.length_c   1.000
_cell.angle_alpha   90.00
_cell.angle_beta   90.00
_cell.angle_gamma   90.00
#
_symmetry.space_group_name_H-M   'P 1'
#
loop_
_entity.id
_entity.type
_entity.pdbx_description
1 polymer ?
#
loop_
_entity_poly.entity_id
_entity_poly.type
_entity_poly.pdbx_seq_one_letter_code
_entity_poly.pdbx_strand_id
1 'polypeptide(L)'
;MGWKDHPVIVAALTAAATLAFSTTVILPIWTKVQDNRIEEYQLSEKGLKERVEVAESLAAELSRLNKIMTAEGTFRINDRYPKGLRDLKLGDTVDSLKRKYPNAKDEDENYWFNINIKDNSVFKGVSYHYSDKTQKITGILYFFKDPDVPAKGGASHQQSAMLEQVKYAFPDAEVVEVKRGKELIYELYQNKTILLRINLAGVSLL
;
A
#
# COMPACT_ATOMS: atom_id res chain seq x y z
N MET A 1 -41.71 23.48 -77.48
CA MET A 1 -42.10 23.07 -76.13
C MET A 1 -41.23 23.82 -75.14
N GLY A 2 -41.81 24.79 -74.43
CA GLY A 2 -41.10 25.58 -73.43
C GLY A 2 -41.41 25.07 -72.02
N TRP A 3 -40.48 25.26 -71.09
CA TRP A 3 -40.67 24.96 -69.66
C TRP A 3 -41.88 25.69 -69.04
N LYS A 4 -42.34 26.77 -69.68
CA LYS A 4 -43.52 27.56 -69.29
C LYS A 4 -44.84 26.82 -69.53
N ASP A 5 -44.86 25.82 -70.42
CA ASP A 5 -46.08 25.09 -70.79
C ASP A 5 -46.40 23.94 -69.81
N HIS A 6 -45.42 23.50 -69.01
CA HIS A 6 -45.55 22.37 -68.07
C HIS A 6 -44.88 22.62 -66.72
N PRO A 7 -45.28 23.66 -65.96
CA PRO A 7 -44.63 24.05 -64.71
C PRO A 7 -44.64 22.95 -63.64
N VAL A 8 -45.69 22.12 -63.61
CA VAL A 8 -45.83 21.00 -62.66
C VAL A 8 -44.80 19.90 -62.92
N ILE A 9 -44.52 19.59 -64.18
CA ILE A 9 -43.57 18.53 -64.56
C ILE A 9 -42.14 18.98 -64.25
N VAL A 10 -41.82 20.25 -64.52
CA VAL A 10 -40.52 20.83 -64.18
C VAL A 10 -40.33 20.86 -62.66
N ALA A 11 -41.36 21.23 -61.89
CA ALA A 11 -41.32 21.18 -60.43
C ALA A 11 -41.12 19.74 -59.90
N ALA A 12 -41.82 18.75 -60.46
CA ALA A 12 -41.66 17.36 -60.06
C ALA A 12 -40.26 16.81 -60.39
N LEU A 13 -39.70 17.12 -61.56
CA LEU A 13 -38.36 16.71 -61.95
C LEU A 13 -37.28 17.37 -61.09
N THR A 14 -37.41 18.66 -60.78
CA THR A 14 -36.47 19.37 -59.90
C THR A 14 -36.54 18.86 -58.45
N ALA A 15 -37.74 18.57 -57.94
CA ALA A 15 -37.91 17.95 -56.62
C ALA A 15 -37.29 16.54 -56.57
N ALA A 16 -37.52 15.71 -57.59
CA ALA A 16 -36.92 14.39 -57.70
C ALA A 16 -35.39 14.45 -57.80
N ALA A 17 -34.84 15.36 -58.61
CA ALA A 17 -33.41 15.56 -58.74
C ALA A 17 -32.77 16.06 -57.43
N THR A 18 -33.44 16.96 -56.71
CA THR A 18 -32.98 17.47 -55.42
C THR A 18 -32.97 16.37 -54.35
N LEU A 19 -34.01 15.54 -54.32
CA LEU A 19 -34.07 14.38 -53.42
C LEU A 19 -32.97 13.37 -53.75
N ALA A 20 -32.77 13.05 -55.04
CA ALA A 20 -31.71 12.14 -55.47
C ALA A 20 -30.32 12.67 -55.11
N PHE A 21 -30.07 13.97 -55.28
CA PHE A 21 -28.81 14.60 -54.88
C PHE A 21 -28.62 14.58 -53.34
N SER A 22 -29.68 14.86 -52.59
CA SER A 22 -29.63 14.83 -51.13
C SER A 22 -29.33 13.43 -50.60
N THR A 23 -29.89 12.39 -51.21
CA THR A 23 -29.69 11.00 -50.76
C THR A 23 -28.36 10.41 -51.20
N THR A 24 -27.86 10.78 -52.39
CA THR A 24 -26.62 10.21 -52.93
C THR A 24 -25.37 10.98 -52.53
N VAL A 25 -25.48 12.27 -52.23
CA VAL A 25 -24.31 13.12 -51.94
C VAL A 25 -24.37 13.69 -50.52
N ILE A 26 -25.46 14.37 -50.15
CA ILE A 26 -25.51 15.09 -48.87
C ILE A 26 -25.53 14.13 -47.68
N LEU A 27 -26.43 13.14 -47.70
CA LEU A 27 -26.55 12.19 -46.59
C LEU A 27 -25.26 11.38 -46.38
N PRO A 28 -24.60 10.80 -47.41
CA PRO A 28 -23.37 10.04 -47.21
C PRO A 28 -22.19 10.89 -46.70
N ILE A 29 -22.10 12.15 -47.12
CA ILE A 29 -21.08 13.08 -46.59
C ILE A 29 -21.36 13.37 -45.12
N TRP A 30 -22.62 13.64 -44.78
CA TRP A 30 -23.02 13.92 -43.40
C TRP A 30 -22.76 12.73 -42.48
N THR A 31 -23.12 11.52 -42.90
CA THR A 31 -22.85 10.31 -42.12
C THR A 31 -21.36 10.07 -41.96
N LYS A 32 -20.55 10.23 -43.02
CA LYS A 32 -19.08 10.12 -42.91
C LYS A 32 -18.49 11.13 -41.93
N VAL A 33 -18.98 12.37 -41.91
CA VAL A 33 -18.51 13.39 -40.95
C VAL A 33 -18.88 13.00 -39.53
N GLN A 34 -20.06 12.42 -39.30
CA GLN A 34 -20.45 11.92 -37.99
C GLN A 34 -19.62 10.71 -37.56
N ASP A 35 -19.35 9.77 -38.46
CA ASP A 35 -18.51 8.60 -38.20
C ASP A 35 -17.08 9.02 -37.82
N ASN A 36 -16.49 9.95 -38.58
CA ASN A 36 -15.16 10.48 -38.26
C ASN A 36 -15.11 11.15 -36.88
N ARG A 37 -16.16 11.89 -36.50
CA ARG A 37 -16.26 12.50 -35.17
C ARG A 37 -16.37 11.45 -34.08
N ILE A 38 -17.13 10.38 -34.31
CA ILE A 38 -17.25 9.27 -33.36
C ILE A 38 -15.89 8.57 -33.18
N GLU A 39 -15.15 8.32 -34.26
CA GLU A 39 -13.80 7.76 -34.18
C GLU A 39 -12.85 8.67 -33.39
N GLU A 40 -12.89 9.98 -33.63
CA GLU A 40 -12.07 10.97 -32.89
C GLU A 40 -12.41 10.96 -31.38
N TYR A 41 -13.70 10.92 -31.03
CA TYR A 41 -14.11 10.82 -29.63
C TYR A 41 -13.69 9.49 -28.99
N GLN A 42 -13.80 8.36 -29.70
CA GLN A 42 -13.34 7.06 -29.19
C GLN A 42 -11.82 7.00 -28.97
N LEU A 43 -11.04 7.60 -29.88
CA LEU A 43 -9.59 7.73 -29.72
C LEU A 43 -9.24 8.61 -28.52
N SER A 44 -9.96 9.72 -28.33
CA SER A 44 -9.78 10.59 -27.17
C SER A 44 -10.13 9.88 -25.86
N GLU A 45 -11.19 9.05 -25.84
CA GLU A 45 -11.60 8.29 -24.66
C GLU A 45 -10.59 7.20 -24.32
N LYS A 46 -10.04 6.50 -25.32
CA LYS A 46 -8.95 5.52 -25.11
C LYS A 46 -7.70 6.18 -24.54
N GLY A 47 -7.27 7.29 -25.12
CA GLY A 47 -6.12 8.05 -24.61
C GLY A 47 -6.34 8.60 -23.21
N LEU A 48 -7.58 8.94 -22.85
CA LEU A 48 -7.94 9.38 -21.50
C LEU A 48 -7.92 8.22 -20.51
N LYS A 49 -8.43 7.05 -20.87
CA LYS A 49 -8.37 5.83 -20.04
C LYS A 49 -6.93 5.40 -19.76
N GLU A 50 -6.07 5.39 -20.76
CA GLU A 50 -4.65 5.07 -20.59
C GLU A 50 -3.96 6.09 -19.65
N ARG A 51 -4.26 7.38 -19.79
CA ARG A 51 -3.71 8.41 -18.88
C ARG A 51 -4.21 8.26 -17.45
N VAL A 52 -5.47 7.86 -17.26
CA VAL A 52 -6.02 7.59 -15.93
C VAL A 52 -5.35 6.37 -15.31
N GLU A 53 -5.17 5.28 -16.05
CA GLU A 53 -4.51 4.06 -15.56
C GLU A 53 -3.02 4.32 -15.22
N VAL A 54 -2.32 5.10 -16.04
CA VAL A 54 -0.96 5.55 -15.72
C VAL A 54 -0.96 6.46 -14.49
N ALA A 55 -1.91 7.39 -14.35
CA ALA A 55 -1.99 8.26 -13.18
C ALA A 55 -2.35 7.49 -11.89
N GLU A 56 -3.23 6.50 -11.97
CA GLU A 56 -3.59 5.63 -10.85
C GLU A 56 -2.42 4.74 -10.42
N SER A 57 -1.69 4.16 -11.37
CA SER A 57 -0.48 3.39 -11.05
C SER A 57 0.61 4.27 -10.44
N LEU A 58 0.83 5.48 -10.96
CA LEU A 58 1.77 6.44 -10.39
C LEU A 58 1.32 6.94 -9.01
N ALA A 59 0.03 7.14 -8.79
CA ALA A 59 -0.52 7.51 -7.49
C ALA A 59 -0.39 6.37 -6.46
N ALA A 60 -0.56 5.12 -6.88
CA ALA A 60 -0.32 3.95 -6.04
C ALA A 60 1.16 3.80 -5.69
N GLU A 61 2.05 4.01 -6.66
CA GLU A 61 3.50 3.98 -6.47
C GLU A 61 3.98 5.13 -5.58
N LEU A 62 3.51 6.36 -5.81
CA LEU A 62 3.77 7.51 -4.96
C LEU A 62 3.17 7.33 -3.57
N SER A 63 2.01 6.69 -3.42
CA SER A 63 1.44 6.36 -2.11
C SER A 63 2.29 5.32 -1.37
N ARG A 64 2.82 4.32 -2.09
CA ARG A 64 3.78 3.34 -1.53
C ARG A 64 5.08 4.03 -1.12
N LEU A 65 5.68 4.84 -1.98
CA LEU A 65 6.90 5.60 -1.69
C LEU A 65 6.68 6.60 -0.56
N ASN A 66 5.56 7.32 -0.54
CA ASN A 66 5.26 8.28 0.51
C ASN A 66 4.97 7.58 1.85
N LYS A 67 4.36 6.39 1.87
CA LYS A 67 4.25 5.56 3.08
C LYS A 67 5.63 5.05 3.56
N ILE A 68 6.52 4.68 2.65
CA ILE A 68 7.90 4.30 2.98
C ILE A 68 8.70 5.50 3.50
N MET A 69 8.54 6.68 2.89
CA MET A 69 9.21 7.94 3.27
C MET A 69 8.66 8.54 4.56
N THR A 70 7.34 8.56 4.77
CA THR A 70 6.78 8.91 6.10
C THR A 70 7.21 7.91 7.16
N ALA A 71 7.48 6.68 6.77
CA ALA A 71 8.07 5.68 7.64
C ALA A 71 9.62 5.75 7.74
N GLU A 72 10.32 6.71 7.12
CA GLU A 72 11.68 7.13 7.53
C GLU A 72 11.73 7.54 9.02
N GLY A 73 10.56 7.67 9.66
CA GLY A 73 10.40 7.88 11.09
C GLY A 73 10.75 6.69 11.98
N THR A 74 10.60 5.43 11.56
CA THR A 74 10.55 4.32 12.53
C THR A 74 11.91 3.70 12.82
N PHE A 75 12.71 3.35 11.82
CA PHE A 75 14.06 2.80 11.99
C PHE A 75 15.08 3.73 11.35
N ARG A 76 16.26 3.89 11.96
CA ARG A 76 17.39 4.58 11.32
C ARG A 76 18.26 3.53 10.64
N ILE A 77 18.87 3.91 9.52
CA ILE A 77 19.85 3.07 8.81
C ILE A 77 20.93 2.63 9.81
N ASN A 78 21.24 1.33 9.85
CA ASN A 78 22.20 0.69 10.77
C ASN A 78 21.86 0.77 12.27
N ASP A 79 20.64 1.18 12.65
CA ASP A 79 20.23 1.21 14.04
C ASP A 79 19.33 0.02 14.39
N ARG A 80 19.75 -0.76 15.38
CA ARG A 80 19.08 -2.00 15.83
C ARG A 80 17.72 -1.75 16.48
N TYR A 81 17.42 -0.52 16.89
CA TYR A 81 16.22 -0.18 17.65
C TYR A 81 15.39 0.92 16.97
N PRO A 82 14.05 0.82 16.99
CA PRO A 82 13.19 1.87 16.46
C PRO A 82 13.41 3.23 17.16
N LYS A 83 13.15 4.33 16.45
CA LYS A 83 13.13 5.68 17.03
C LYS A 83 12.10 5.72 18.17
N GLY A 84 12.51 6.27 19.32
CA GLY A 84 11.70 6.33 20.54
C GLY A 84 11.75 5.09 21.42
N LEU A 85 12.38 3.99 20.98
CA LEU A 85 12.50 2.73 21.75
C LEU A 85 13.96 2.30 21.96
N ARG A 86 14.90 3.26 21.92
CA ARG A 86 16.36 3.04 22.06
C ARG A 86 16.86 2.97 23.49
N ASP A 87 15.96 3.31 24.39
CA ASP A 87 16.25 3.59 25.78
C ASP A 87 16.54 2.33 26.59
N LEU A 88 16.07 1.19 26.11
CA LEU A 88 16.37 -0.13 26.66
C LEU A 88 16.83 -1.03 25.51
N LYS A 89 17.97 -1.67 25.72
CA LYS A 89 18.66 -2.47 24.73
C LYS A 89 18.77 -3.91 25.19
N LEU A 90 19.04 -4.80 24.24
CA LEU A 90 19.46 -6.17 24.54
C LEU A 90 20.70 -6.13 25.45
N GLY A 91 20.65 -6.88 26.55
CA GLY A 91 21.70 -6.94 27.57
C GLY A 91 21.50 -6.01 28.78
N ASP A 92 20.57 -5.05 28.70
CA ASP A 92 20.22 -4.22 29.86
C ASP A 92 19.49 -5.03 30.93
N THR A 93 19.55 -4.57 32.18
CA THR A 93 18.96 -5.28 33.33
C THR A 93 17.45 -5.05 33.45
N VAL A 94 16.75 -6.04 34.00
CA VAL A 94 15.31 -5.94 34.32
C VAL A 94 15.02 -4.75 35.26
N ASP A 95 15.92 -4.44 36.18
CA ASP A 95 15.76 -3.26 37.06
C ASP A 95 15.72 -1.93 36.29
N SER A 96 16.44 -1.84 35.18
CA SER A 96 16.42 -0.65 34.32
C SER A 96 15.11 -0.53 33.56
N LEU A 97 14.53 -1.67 33.17
CA LEU A 97 13.20 -1.77 32.58
C LEU A 97 12.10 -1.36 33.58
N LYS A 98 12.12 -1.91 34.80
CA LYS A 98 11.16 -1.59 35.88
C LYS A 98 11.20 -0.10 36.26
N ARG A 99 12.40 0.50 36.32
CA ARG A 99 12.55 1.94 36.61
C ARG A 99 12.02 2.83 35.50
N LYS A 100 12.22 2.44 34.24
CA LYS A 100 11.82 3.25 33.09
C LYS A 100 10.32 3.15 32.80
N TYR A 101 9.74 1.99 33.02
CA TYR A 101 8.32 1.72 32.82
C TYR A 101 7.68 1.15 34.10
N PRO A 102 7.51 1.99 35.14
CA PRO A 102 6.99 1.53 36.44
C PRO A 102 5.54 1.03 36.37
N ASN A 103 4.80 1.41 35.32
CA ASN A 103 3.42 0.99 35.09
C ASN A 103 3.29 -0.16 34.09
N ALA A 104 4.39 -0.79 33.68
CA ALA A 104 4.34 -1.95 32.79
C ALA A 104 3.68 -3.15 33.48
N LYS A 105 2.99 -4.00 32.72
CA LYS A 105 2.50 -5.26 33.24
C LYS A 105 3.66 -6.25 33.30
N ASP A 106 4.03 -6.61 34.52
CA ASP A 106 5.01 -7.65 34.83
C ASP A 106 4.30 -9.00 34.81
N GLU A 107 4.66 -9.87 33.88
CA GLU A 107 4.25 -11.28 33.89
C GLU A 107 5.47 -12.12 34.28
N ASP A 108 5.89 -11.94 35.54
CA ASP A 108 7.09 -12.54 36.15
C ASP A 108 7.15 -14.07 35.95
N GLU A 109 6.00 -14.76 35.89
CA GLU A 109 5.94 -16.22 35.68
C GLU A 109 6.46 -16.67 34.30
N ASN A 110 6.44 -15.78 33.30
CA ASN A 110 6.82 -16.11 31.92
C ASN A 110 8.11 -15.41 31.46
N TYR A 111 8.80 -14.67 32.34
CA TYR A 111 10.03 -13.93 32.04
C TYR A 111 9.90 -12.91 30.90
N TRP A 112 8.78 -12.19 30.85
CA TRP A 112 8.60 -11.06 29.93
C TRP A 112 7.76 -9.91 30.50
N PHE A 113 8.02 -8.70 29.99
CA PHE A 113 7.29 -7.47 30.31
C PHE A 113 6.59 -6.93 29.08
N ASN A 114 5.29 -6.67 29.16
CA ASN A 114 4.56 -5.95 28.12
C ASN A 114 4.36 -4.48 28.49
N ILE A 115 4.72 -3.63 27.55
CA ILE A 115 4.50 -2.19 27.60
C ILE A 115 3.56 -1.82 26.46
N ASN A 116 2.39 -1.29 26.80
CA ASN A 116 1.48 -0.73 25.83
C ASN A 116 1.88 0.72 25.52
N ILE A 117 2.12 1.01 24.24
CA ILE A 117 2.51 2.34 23.79
C ILE A 117 1.28 3.03 23.23
N LYS A 118 0.71 3.96 24.00
CA LYS A 118 -0.51 4.67 23.61
C LYS A 118 -0.23 5.74 22.54
N ASP A 119 0.85 6.51 22.71
CA ASP A 119 1.13 7.73 21.94
C ASP A 119 2.00 7.54 20.68
N ASN A 120 2.24 6.30 20.25
CA ASN A 120 3.01 6.02 19.02
C ASN A 120 2.06 5.65 17.87
N SER A 121 2.25 6.25 16.70
CA SER A 121 1.42 5.99 15.51
C SER A 121 1.68 4.63 14.86
N VAL A 122 2.81 3.99 15.16
CA VAL A 122 3.29 2.76 14.50
C VAL A 122 3.21 1.55 15.42
N PHE A 123 3.58 1.70 16.70
CA PHE A 123 3.62 0.60 17.66
C PHE A 123 2.42 0.62 18.60
N LYS A 124 1.82 -0.55 18.80
CA LYS A 124 0.78 -0.81 19.81
C LYS A 124 1.40 -1.12 21.16
N GLY A 125 2.52 -1.83 21.15
CA GLY A 125 3.24 -2.21 22.36
C GLY A 125 4.57 -2.89 22.07
N VAL A 126 5.30 -3.19 23.13
CA VAL A 126 6.58 -3.88 23.10
C VAL A 126 6.63 -4.91 24.22
N SER A 127 7.08 -6.12 23.91
CA SER A 127 7.45 -7.14 24.89
C SER A 127 8.96 -7.19 25.06
N TYR A 128 9.44 -7.12 26.30
CA TYR A 128 10.83 -7.37 26.65
C TYR A 128 10.94 -8.73 27.33
N HIS A 129 11.66 -9.66 26.70
CA HIS A 129 11.96 -10.97 27.26
C HIS A 129 13.31 -10.92 27.97
N TYR A 130 13.40 -11.51 29.15
CA TYR A 130 14.62 -11.58 29.93
C TYR A 130 14.94 -13.01 30.36
N SER A 131 16.20 -13.25 30.71
CA SER A 131 16.65 -14.55 31.21
C SER A 131 16.60 -14.56 32.74
N ASP A 132 15.93 -15.55 33.31
CA ASP A 132 15.88 -15.78 34.76
C ASP A 132 17.27 -15.77 35.42
N LYS A 133 18.23 -16.47 34.81
CA LYS A 133 19.59 -16.66 35.33
C LYS A 133 20.42 -15.39 35.36
N THR A 134 20.20 -14.47 34.42
CA THR A 134 21.06 -13.30 34.24
C THR A 134 20.33 -11.98 34.51
N GLN A 135 19.01 -12.01 34.63
CA GLN A 135 18.14 -10.84 34.78
C GLN A 135 18.43 -9.75 33.73
N LYS A 136 18.83 -10.18 32.53
CA LYS A 136 19.14 -9.33 31.38
C LYS A 136 18.14 -9.57 30.26
N ILE A 137 17.83 -8.50 29.54
CA ILE A 137 16.96 -8.54 28.36
C ILE A 137 17.66 -9.34 27.27
N THR A 138 17.04 -10.44 26.84
CA THR A 138 17.56 -11.34 25.81
C THR A 138 16.80 -11.23 24.49
N GLY A 139 15.59 -10.65 24.53
CA GLY A 139 14.78 -10.44 23.33
C GLY A 139 13.85 -9.25 23.49
N ILE A 140 13.56 -8.59 22.38
CA ILE A 140 12.56 -7.53 22.31
C ILE A 140 11.64 -7.85 21.14
N LEU A 141 10.34 -7.85 21.40
CA LEU A 141 9.29 -8.08 20.42
C LEU A 141 8.47 -6.80 20.28
N TYR A 142 8.36 -6.29 19.06
CA TYR A 142 7.56 -5.10 18.78
C TYR A 142 6.20 -5.50 18.21
N PHE A 143 5.13 -4.97 18.78
CA PHE A 143 3.76 -5.14 18.29
C PHE A 143 3.31 -3.88 17.57
N PHE A 144 2.88 -4.03 16.32
CA PHE A 144 2.47 -2.92 15.48
C PHE A 144 0.98 -2.63 15.63
N LYS A 145 0.58 -1.38 15.44
CA LYS A 145 -0.84 -1.03 15.26
C LYS A 145 -1.22 -1.40 13.83
N ASP A 146 -1.89 -2.53 13.64
CA ASP A 146 -2.49 -2.88 12.35
C ASP A 146 -3.82 -2.11 12.20
N PRO A 147 -4.01 -1.27 11.17
CA PRO A 147 -5.30 -0.69 10.85
C PRO A 147 -6.19 -1.67 10.09
N ASP A 148 -5.63 -2.62 9.33
CA ASP A 148 -6.41 -3.56 8.51
C ASP A 148 -5.61 -4.84 8.21
N VAL A 149 -5.80 -5.88 9.04
CA VAL A 149 -5.40 -7.25 8.68
C VAL A 149 -6.49 -7.81 7.76
N PRO A 150 -6.23 -8.08 6.47
CA PRO A 150 -7.22 -8.79 5.66
C PRO A 150 -7.44 -10.16 6.30
N ALA A 151 -8.71 -10.51 6.58
CA ALA A 151 -9.14 -11.72 7.29
C ALA A 151 -8.71 -13.06 6.65
N LYS A 152 -7.91 -13.04 5.58
CA LYS A 152 -7.43 -14.19 4.82
C LYS A 152 -5.92 -14.13 4.63
N GLY A 153 -5.15 -14.37 5.70
CA GLY A 153 -3.79 -14.97 5.68
C GLY A 153 -2.71 -14.37 4.77
N GLY A 154 -2.94 -13.21 4.14
CA GLY A 154 -1.96 -12.50 3.34
C GLY A 154 -1.24 -11.46 4.19
N ALA A 155 0.03 -11.21 3.89
CA ALA A 155 0.76 -10.11 4.51
C ALA A 155 0.02 -8.79 4.19
N SER A 156 -0.36 -8.01 5.22
CA SER A 156 -1.01 -6.72 5.00
C SER A 156 -0.07 -5.77 4.23
N HIS A 157 -0.61 -4.79 3.51
CA HIS A 157 0.23 -3.83 2.77
C HIS A 157 1.24 -3.11 3.67
N GLN A 158 0.91 -2.91 4.95
CA GLN A 158 1.84 -2.36 5.93
C GLN A 158 2.91 -3.36 6.39
N GLN A 159 2.58 -4.65 6.49
CA GLN A 159 3.54 -5.70 6.82
C GLN A 159 4.63 -5.80 5.73
N SER A 160 4.22 -5.74 4.45
CA SER A 160 5.15 -5.71 3.31
C SER A 160 6.02 -4.45 3.32
N ALA A 161 5.42 -3.27 3.53
CA ALA A 161 6.16 -2.02 3.63
C ALA A 161 7.17 -2.04 4.80
N MET A 162 6.77 -2.55 5.97
CA MET A 162 7.64 -2.68 7.13
C MET A 162 8.80 -3.65 6.87
N LEU A 163 8.54 -4.78 6.22
CA LEU A 163 9.59 -5.73 5.84
C LEU A 163 10.60 -5.08 4.89
N GLU A 164 10.13 -4.25 3.94
CA GLU A 164 11.01 -3.46 3.06
C GLU A 164 11.87 -2.47 3.86
N GLN A 165 11.30 -1.80 4.86
CA GLN A 165 12.07 -0.88 5.71
C GLN A 165 13.13 -1.58 6.55
N VAL A 166 12.78 -2.75 7.08
CA VAL A 166 13.68 -3.56 7.88
C VAL A 166 14.83 -4.07 7.02
N LYS A 167 14.55 -4.52 5.79
CA LYS A 167 15.59 -4.86 4.80
C LYS A 167 16.44 -3.65 4.43
N TYR A 168 15.85 -2.47 4.30
CA TYR A 168 16.58 -1.24 4.01
C TYR A 168 17.49 -0.82 5.18
N ALA A 169 17.02 -0.96 6.42
CA ALA A 169 17.79 -0.60 7.62
C ALA A 169 18.93 -1.59 7.93
N PHE A 170 18.78 -2.86 7.54
CA PHE A 170 19.75 -3.93 7.72
C PHE A 170 20.01 -4.66 6.40
N PRO A 171 20.71 -4.03 5.44
CA PRO A 171 20.92 -4.61 4.10
C PRO A 171 21.71 -5.93 4.13
N ASP A 172 22.55 -6.12 5.16
CA ASP A 172 23.38 -7.32 5.33
C ASP A 172 22.74 -8.39 6.24
N ALA A 173 21.51 -8.18 6.70
CA ALA A 173 20.82 -9.12 7.58
C ALA A 173 19.95 -10.10 6.79
N GLU A 174 20.01 -11.38 7.18
CA GLU A 174 19.12 -12.41 6.66
C GLU A 174 17.78 -12.35 7.40
N VAL A 175 16.68 -12.21 6.66
CA VAL A 175 15.33 -12.21 7.22
C VAL A 175 14.74 -13.61 7.08
N VAL A 176 14.48 -14.26 8.20
CA VAL A 176 13.90 -15.61 8.27
C VAL A 176 12.48 -15.54 8.78
N GLU A 177 11.55 -16.15 8.05
CA GLU A 177 10.16 -16.32 8.51
C GLU A 177 10.07 -17.57 9.41
N VAL A 178 9.64 -17.37 10.65
CA VAL A 178 9.47 -18.42 11.65
C VAL A 178 8.00 -18.46 12.09
N LYS A 179 7.34 -19.58 11.80
CA LYS A 179 5.98 -19.86 12.29
C LYS A 179 6.05 -20.43 13.70
N ARG A 180 5.49 -19.72 14.68
CA ARG A 180 5.30 -20.23 16.05
C ARG A 180 3.81 -20.31 16.36
N GLY A 181 3.26 -21.53 16.28
CA GLY A 181 1.83 -21.74 16.48
C GLY A 181 1.00 -21.02 15.41
N LYS A 182 0.15 -20.08 15.81
CA LYS A 182 -0.66 -19.23 14.91
C LYS A 182 0.02 -17.89 14.57
N GLU A 183 1.16 -17.60 15.17
CA GLU A 183 1.87 -16.33 14.98
C GLU A 183 2.94 -16.44 13.89
N LEU A 184 3.05 -15.37 13.10
CA LEU A 184 4.06 -15.20 12.08
C LEU A 184 5.13 -14.25 12.61
N ILE A 185 6.32 -14.77 12.87
CA ILE A 185 7.44 -14.00 13.42
C ILE A 185 8.53 -13.92 12.36
N TYR A 186 8.99 -12.71 12.06
CA TYR A 186 10.17 -12.49 11.26
C TYR A 186 11.37 -12.28 12.18
N GLU A 187 12.37 -13.12 12.03
CA GLU A 187 13.62 -13.03 12.76
C GLU A 187 14.70 -12.50 11.82
N LEU A 188 15.41 -11.45 12.25
CA LEU A 188 16.57 -10.92 11.54
C LEU A 188 17.84 -11.48 12.12
N TYR A 189 18.67 -12.06 11.26
CA TYR A 189 19.96 -12.62 11.61
C TYR A 189 21.10 -11.81 10.98
N GLN A 190 22.12 -11.51 11.77
CA GLN A 190 23.40 -11.03 11.27
C GLN A 190 24.50 -11.84 11.97
N ASN A 191 25.37 -12.49 11.20
CA ASN A 191 26.44 -13.35 11.72
C ASN A 191 25.93 -14.40 12.74
N LYS A 192 24.84 -15.10 12.41
CA LYS A 192 24.18 -16.13 13.26
C LYS A 192 23.63 -15.62 14.60
N THR A 193 23.54 -14.30 14.79
CA THR A 193 22.94 -13.68 15.98
C THR A 193 21.61 -13.06 15.60
N ILE A 194 20.57 -13.30 16.41
CA ILE A 194 19.26 -12.66 16.24
C ILE A 194 19.40 -11.19 16.63
N LEU A 195 19.16 -10.31 15.67
CA LEU A 195 19.16 -8.86 15.87
C LEU A 195 17.80 -8.35 16.31
N LEU A 196 16.74 -8.87 15.69
CA LEU A 196 15.39 -8.33 15.84
C LEU A 196 14.37 -9.44 15.61
N ARG A 197 13.32 -9.46 16.44
CA ARG A 197 12.12 -10.25 16.20
C ARG A 197 10.95 -9.32 15.97
N ILE A 198 10.23 -9.56 14.89
CA ILE A 198 9.09 -8.75 14.46
C ILE A 198 7.90 -9.70 14.39
N ASN A 199 6.88 -9.45 15.22
CA ASN A 199 5.60 -10.13 15.06
C ASN A 199 4.70 -9.23 14.23
N LEU A 200 4.38 -9.69 13.02
CA LEU A 200 3.50 -8.97 12.10
C LEU A 200 2.03 -9.37 12.27
N ALA A 201 1.72 -10.40 13.04
CA ALA A 201 0.34 -10.74 13.35
C ALA A 201 -0.23 -9.71 14.35
N GLY A 202 -1.08 -8.80 13.89
CA GLY A 202 -1.70 -7.73 14.68
C GLY A 202 -2.62 -8.16 15.83
N VAL A 203 -2.65 -9.43 16.24
CA VAL A 203 -3.54 -9.91 17.30
C VAL A 203 -2.81 -10.92 18.19
N SER A 204 -2.43 -10.48 19.39
CA SER A 204 -2.59 -11.33 20.57
C SER A 204 -3.77 -10.75 21.37
N LEU A 205 -4.88 -11.48 21.32
CA LEU A 205 -5.92 -11.41 22.33
C LEU A 205 -5.35 -12.12 23.56
N LEU A 206 -5.06 -11.35 24.60
CA LEU A 206 -5.33 -11.73 25.97
C LEU A 206 -6.53 -10.92 26.43
#